data_AF-A0A7C5YW60-F1
#
_entry.id   AF-A0A7C5YW60-F1
#
_cell.length_a   1.000
_cell.length_b   1.000
_cell.length_c   1.000
_cell.angle_alpha   90.00
_cell.angle_beta   90.00
_cell.angle_gamma   90.00
#
_symmetry.space_group_name_H-M   'P 1'
#
loop_
_entity.id
_entity.type
_entity.pdbx_description
1 polymer ?
#
loop_
_entity_poly.entity_id
_entity_poly.type
_entity_poly.pdbx_seq_one_letter_code
_entity_poly.pdbx_strand_id
1 'polypeptide(L)'
;MKLASDAFAVTKFRAWLRQGESATLEFKRSTGEVKEGLQTLCAFLNGSGGTVLFCIQPDGTIEGQLVSGKPRSRLQRYRTTAAGMKILSVEAKL
;
A
#
# COMPACT_ATOMS: atom_id res chain seq x y z
N MET A 1 -4.14 -22.23 -8.59
CA MET A 1 -4.40 -20.97 -9.32
C MET A 1 -4.05 -19.67 -8.55
N LYS A 2 -3.63 -19.69 -7.27
CA LYS A 2 -3.23 -18.47 -6.51
C LYS A 2 -1.86 -17.88 -6.86
N LEU A 3 -0.89 -18.71 -7.27
CA LEU A 3 0.49 -18.27 -7.54
C LEU A 3 0.61 -17.27 -8.71
N ALA A 4 -0.27 -17.34 -9.71
CA ALA A 4 -0.22 -16.49 -10.89
C ALA A 4 -0.70 -15.05 -10.62
N SER A 5 -1.76 -14.87 -9.82
CA SER A 5 -2.25 -13.54 -9.41
C SER A 5 -1.26 -12.81 -8.51
N ASP A 6 -0.51 -13.56 -7.72
CA ASP A 6 0.46 -13.03 -6.76
C ASP A 6 1.69 -12.43 -7.45
N ALA A 7 2.19 -13.11 -8.49
CA ALA A 7 3.26 -12.60 -9.33
C ALA A 7 2.84 -11.34 -10.09
N PHE A 8 1.58 -11.29 -10.58
CA PHE A 8 1.05 -10.14 -11.30
C PHE A 8 0.98 -8.87 -10.43
N ALA A 9 0.52 -8.99 -9.18
CA ALA A 9 0.44 -7.87 -8.26
C ALA A 9 1.81 -7.27 -7.92
N VAL A 10 2.83 -8.11 -7.68
CA VAL A 10 4.20 -7.65 -7.38
C VAL A 10 4.84 -7.00 -8.60
N THR A 11 4.65 -7.58 -9.80
CA THR A 11 5.16 -7.00 -11.05
C THR A 11 4.55 -5.64 -11.34
N LYS A 12 3.22 -5.50 -11.17
CA LYS A 12 2.52 -4.22 -11.36
C LYS A 12 2.98 -3.15 -10.35
N PHE A 13 3.12 -3.53 -9.07
CA PHE A 13 3.65 -2.64 -8.05
C PHE A 13 5.06 -2.12 -8.38
N ARG A 14 5.96 -3.01 -8.81
CA ARG A 14 7.31 -2.62 -9.25
C ARG A 14 7.30 -1.72 -10.50
N ALA A 15 6.31 -1.85 -11.37
CA ALA A 15 6.15 -0.97 -12.52
C ALA A 15 5.75 0.45 -12.08
N TRP A 16 4.80 0.57 -11.15
CA TRP A 16 4.40 1.86 -10.58
C TRP A 16 5.55 2.58 -9.87
N LEU A 17 6.34 1.86 -9.06
CA LEU A 17 7.51 2.45 -8.42
C LEU A 17 8.53 3.03 -9.42
N ARG A 18 8.72 2.38 -10.56
CA ARG A 18 9.62 2.87 -11.61
C ARG A 18 9.04 4.03 -12.42
N GLN A 19 7.72 4.05 -12.57
CA GLN A 19 7.01 5.12 -13.28
C GLN A 19 7.09 6.44 -12.49
N GLY A 20 6.99 6.37 -11.16
CA GLY A 20 6.87 7.55 -10.32
C GLY A 20 5.48 8.18 -10.38
N GLU A 21 5.29 9.28 -9.65
CA GLU A 21 4.01 9.98 -9.60
C GLU A 21 3.59 10.51 -10.98
N SER A 22 2.28 10.53 -11.23
CA SER A 22 1.69 11.00 -12.48
C SER A 22 0.24 11.40 -12.27
N ALA A 23 -0.41 11.90 -13.32
CA ALA A 23 -1.84 12.26 -13.31
C ALA A 23 -2.80 11.12 -12.90
N THR A 24 -2.32 9.87 -12.81
CA THR A 24 -3.11 8.69 -12.41
C THR A 24 -2.44 7.84 -11.32
N LEU A 25 -1.31 8.28 -10.79
CA LEU A 25 -0.55 7.56 -9.75
C LEU A 25 0.02 8.56 -8.74
N GLU A 26 -0.40 8.45 -7.50
CA GLU A 26 0.06 9.32 -6.40
C GLU A 26 0.71 8.49 -5.30
N PHE A 27 1.81 8.98 -4.74
CA PHE A 27 2.45 8.40 -3.56
C PHE A 27 2.14 9.24 -2.31
N LYS A 28 1.84 8.57 -1.21
CA LYS A 28 1.72 9.16 0.12
C LYS A 28 2.74 8.51 1.03
N ARG A 29 3.48 9.33 1.77
CA ARG A 29 4.54 8.87 2.65
C ARG A 29 3.98 7.99 3.77
N SER A 30 2.79 8.27 4.29
CA SER A 30 2.21 7.48 5.38
C SER A 30 0.69 7.48 5.38
N THR A 31 0.06 6.57 6.14
CA THR A 31 -1.39 6.68 6.40
C THR A 31 -1.79 7.88 7.27
N GLY A 32 -0.84 8.68 7.74
CA GLY A 32 -1.14 10.00 8.32
C GLY A 32 -1.76 10.95 7.29
N GLU A 33 -1.50 10.72 6.00
CA GLU A 33 -1.97 11.55 4.88
C GLU A 33 -3.24 10.96 4.21
N VAL A 34 -4.04 10.19 4.95
CA VAL A 34 -5.25 9.55 4.40
C VAL A 34 -6.25 10.60 3.90
N LYS A 35 -6.34 11.77 4.54
CA LYS A 35 -7.25 12.83 4.11
C LYS A 35 -6.84 13.36 2.73
N GLU A 36 -5.57 13.68 2.55
CA GLU A 36 -4.98 14.15 1.30
C GLU A 36 -5.09 13.04 0.23
N GLY A 37 -4.79 11.79 0.58
CA GLY A 37 -4.94 10.66 -0.32
C GLY A 37 -6.39 10.44 -0.78
N LEU A 38 -7.38 10.67 0.08
CA LEU A 38 -8.80 10.63 -0.30
C LEU A 38 -9.20 11.80 -1.20
N GLN A 39 -8.63 12.99 -1.01
CA GLN A 39 -8.81 14.10 -1.93
C GLN A 39 -8.26 13.76 -3.33
N THR A 40 -7.06 13.18 -3.40
CA THR A 40 -6.50 12.68 -4.65
C THR A 40 -7.39 11.61 -5.27
N LEU A 41 -7.92 10.68 -4.46
CA LEU A 41 -8.83 9.65 -4.95
C LEU A 41 -10.09 10.25 -5.57
N CYS A 42 -10.68 11.27 -4.93
CA CYS A 42 -11.81 12.01 -5.50
C CYS A 42 -11.44 12.69 -6.82
N ALA A 43 -10.26 13.30 -6.91
CA ALA A 43 -9.78 13.91 -8.14
C ALA A 43 -9.61 12.87 -9.26
N PHE A 44 -9.05 11.70 -8.96
CA PHE A 44 -8.93 10.59 -9.89
C PHE A 44 -10.29 10.06 -10.34
N LEU A 45 -11.26 9.91 -9.43
CA LEU A 45 -12.62 9.48 -9.76
C LEU A 45 -13.34 10.44 -10.71
N ASN A 46 -13.07 11.74 -10.58
CA ASN A 46 -13.61 12.77 -11.48
C ASN A 46 -12.82 12.89 -12.80
N GLY A 47 -11.68 12.21 -12.92
CA GLY A 47 -10.81 12.22 -14.09
C GLY A 47 -10.78 10.88 -14.80
N SER A 48 -9.57 10.41 -15.15
CA SER A 48 -9.35 9.14 -15.87
C SER A 48 -9.24 7.92 -14.94
N GLY A 49 -9.62 8.06 -13.66
CA GLY A 49 -9.27 7.11 -12.61
C GLY A 49 -7.82 7.22 -12.18
N GLY A 50 -7.39 6.36 -11.26
CA GLY A 50 -6.02 6.36 -10.77
C GLY A 50 -5.79 5.45 -9.58
N THR A 51 -4.55 5.44 -9.09
CA THR A 51 -4.11 4.64 -7.94
C THR A 51 -3.37 5.54 -6.95
N VAL A 52 -3.70 5.42 -5.66
CA VAL A 52 -2.95 6.05 -4.58
C VAL A 52 -2.20 4.94 -3.83
N LEU A 53 -0.89 5.08 -3.69
CA LEU A 53 -0.05 4.16 -2.92
C LEU A 53 0.42 4.87 -1.65
N PHE A 54 0.22 4.24 -0.49
CA PHE A 54 0.69 4.74 0.80
C PHE A 54 2.00 4.06 1.20
N CYS A 55 2.74 4.69 2.11
CA CYS A 55 4.01 4.22 2.65
C CYS A 55 5.16 4.27 1.63
N ILE A 56 5.11 5.23 0.71
CA ILE A 56 6.09 5.44 -0.36
C ILE A 56 6.42 6.94 -0.42
N GLN A 57 7.71 7.27 -0.43
CA GLN A 57 8.17 8.64 -0.62
C GLN A 57 7.97 9.10 -2.08
N PRO A 58 7.95 10.41 -2.35
CA PRO A 58 7.78 10.93 -3.71
C PRO A 58 8.85 10.44 -4.71
N ASP A 59 10.04 10.08 -4.22
CA ASP A 59 11.14 9.50 -5.01
C ASP A 59 10.96 7.99 -5.32
N GLY A 60 9.88 7.37 -4.84
CA GLY A 60 9.61 5.94 -4.98
C GLY A 60 10.24 5.07 -3.89
N THR A 61 10.92 5.65 -2.89
CA THR A 61 11.47 4.89 -1.75
C THR A 61 10.36 4.31 -0.89
N ILE A 62 10.41 3.00 -0.62
CA ILE A 62 9.41 2.29 0.20
C ILE A 62 9.77 2.48 1.68
N GLU A 63 8.92 3.17 2.44
CA GLU A 63 9.07 3.30 3.90
C GLU A 63 8.37 2.16 4.66
N GLY A 64 7.24 1.67 4.14
CA GLY A 64 6.40 0.71 4.85
C GLY A 64 5.70 1.33 6.07
N GLN A 65 4.94 0.52 6.80
CA GLN A 65 4.22 0.96 8.00
C GLN A 65 4.11 -0.16 9.01
N LEU A 66 4.38 0.17 10.27
CA LEU A 66 4.15 -0.73 11.40
C LEU A 66 2.63 -0.87 11.62
N VAL A 67 2.16 -2.12 11.67
CA VAL A 67 0.75 -2.43 11.94
C VAL A 67 0.67 -3.01 13.34
N SER A 68 0.34 -2.16 14.33
CA SER A 68 0.28 -2.54 15.75
C SER A 68 -1.04 -3.19 16.17
N GLY A 69 -1.93 -3.52 15.23
CA GLY A 69 -3.28 -3.99 15.52
C GLY A 69 -3.70 -5.24 14.73
N LYS A 70 -4.66 -5.98 15.29
CA LYS A 70 -5.38 -7.04 14.57
C LYS A 70 -6.37 -6.41 13.58
N PRO A 71 -6.61 -7.03 12.42
CA PRO A 71 -7.52 -6.47 11.44
C PRO A 71 -8.93 -6.56 12.01
N ARG A 72 -9.64 -5.43 12.03
CA ARG A 72 -10.97 -5.36 12.66
C ARG A 72 -12.09 -5.81 11.73
N SER A 73 -11.80 -6.03 10.45
CA SER A 73 -12.79 -6.49 9.46
C SER A 73 -12.16 -7.38 8.40
N ARG A 74 -12.99 -8.16 7.70
CA ARG A 74 -12.57 -9.00 6.56
C ARG A 74 -12.00 -8.18 5.39
N LEU A 75 -12.26 -6.87 5.34
CA LEU A 75 -11.77 -5.96 4.31
C LEU A 75 -10.32 -5.54 4.58
N GLN A 76 -9.86 -5.62 5.82
CA GLN A 76 -8.47 -5.34 6.22
C GLN A 76 -7.60 -6.61 6.07
N ARG A 77 -7.65 -7.27 4.92
CA ARG A 77 -6.78 -8.41 4.62
C ARG A 77 -5.42 -7.91 4.16
N TYR A 78 -4.49 -7.72 5.09
CA TYR A 78 -3.08 -7.54 4.75
C TYR A 78 -2.44 -8.89 4.40
N ARG A 79 -1.51 -8.84 3.44
CA ARG A 79 -0.65 -9.97 3.10
C ARG A 79 0.67 -9.78 3.82
N THR A 80 0.91 -10.58 4.85
CA THR A 80 2.14 -10.51 5.63
C THR A 80 3.18 -11.47 5.06
N THR A 81 4.43 -11.03 4.93
CA THR A 81 5.55 -11.92 4.61
C THR A 81 5.90 -12.80 5.81
N ALA A 82 6.66 -13.88 5.60
CA ALA A 82 7.15 -14.71 6.71
C ALA A 82 7.92 -13.89 7.76
N ALA A 83 8.68 -12.88 7.32
CA ALA A 83 9.37 -11.93 8.19
C ALA A 83 8.38 -11.07 9.01
N GLY A 84 7.35 -10.53 8.36
CA GLY A 84 6.32 -9.75 9.05
C GLY A 84 5.50 -10.58 10.05
N MET A 85 5.24 -11.86 9.77
CA MET A 85 4.57 -12.76 10.72
C MET A 85 5.41 -12.96 11.99
N LYS A 86 6.73 -13.04 11.85
CA LYS A 86 7.65 -13.16 13.00
C LYS A 86 7.56 -11.92 13.90
N ILE A 87 7.52 -10.72 13.33
CA ILE A 87 7.37 -9.45 14.08
C ILE A 87 6.03 -9.41 14.84
N LEU A 88 4.91 -9.69 14.15
CA LEU A 88 3.59 -9.70 14.77
C LEU A 88 3.46 -10.76 15.88
N SER A 89 4.15 -11.89 15.76
CA SER A 89 4.14 -12.95 16.78
C SER A 89 4.97 -12.62 18.02
N VAL A 90 5.91 -11.68 17.91
CA VAL A 90 6.75 -11.22 19.03
C VAL A 90 6.02 -10.14 19.84
N GLU A 91 5.34 -9.20 19.19
CA GLU A 91 4.54 -8.17 19.88
C GLU A 91 3.28 -8.73 20.58
N ALA A 92 2.72 -9.84 20.08
CA ALA A 92 1.54 -10.47 20.69
C ALA A 92 1.82 -11.24 22.01
N LYS A 93 3.08 -11.29 22.47
CA LYS A 93 3.51 -11.96 23.71
C LYS A 93 3.90 -11.00 24.84
N LEU A 94 3.76 -9.69 24.64
CA LEU A 94 3.84 -8.65 25.67
C LEU A 94 2.42 -8.17 26.00
#